data_AF-A0A0M1JDX7-F1
#
_entry.id   AF-A0A0M1JDX7-F1
#
_cell.length_a   1.000
_cell.length_b   1.000
_cell.length_c   1.000
_cell.angle_alpha   90.00
_cell.angle_beta   90.00
_cell.angle_gamma   90.00
#
_symmetry.space_group_name_H-M   'P 1'
#
loop_
_entity.id
_entity.type
_entity.pdbx_description
1 polymer ?
#
loop_
_entity_poly.entity_id
_entity_poly.type
_entity_poly.pdbx_seq_one_letter_code
_entity_poly.pdbx_strand_id
1 'polypeptide(L)'
;MFPKIALVPVWVMTLLVSVPLAAEIVTDGSAGAAATLNGPNFAIPQNLGTTVGNNLFHSFTSFNLEQNQTATFSGADSLRNVISRVTGGNASNIDGAIISQLPNADFYFINPYGIIFGPHSTVDVKGGFHVSTAQQLVFDDGNSYNAAMPAGSSFTAAAPKAFGFLTPAQPIQLNTGQLHVPTGASVNLAGGSITINNAVLALPQGNLRIYAQGNSATTVPISGTLPSGDGNITIQASSISVSSNSGGNLALSGGNVNILGAALTNDNGTVDAAGGISIQANKLIVNQGMVATTAYAQGKAGDVIVHVSGDMQVINGSILGSETKAKGQAGNVTVHAGALTINGGYITSQSGYDAPTATGNAGAISIVVTGAMQILNGG
;
A
#
# COMPACT_ATOMS: atom_id res chain seq x y z
N MET A 1 -8.25 80.72 5.74
CA MET A 1 -8.75 79.94 4.59
C MET A 1 -7.60 79.06 4.13
N PHE A 2 -7.51 77.81 4.60
CA PHE A 2 -6.43 76.86 4.27
C PHE A 2 -6.96 75.81 3.30
N PRO A 3 -6.20 75.37 2.28
CA PRO A 3 -6.69 74.41 1.31
C PRO A 3 -6.63 72.99 1.88
N LYS A 4 -7.68 72.20 1.65
CA LYS A 4 -7.73 70.77 1.98
C LYS A 4 -6.91 69.99 0.96
N ILE A 5 -5.90 69.24 1.42
CA ILE A 5 -5.17 68.25 0.62
C ILE A 5 -5.94 66.92 0.71
N ALA A 6 -6.36 66.39 -0.44
CA ALA A 6 -7.00 65.08 -0.53
C ALA A 6 -5.93 63.98 -0.64
N LEU A 7 -5.93 63.03 0.30
CA LEU A 7 -5.13 61.81 0.24
C LEU A 7 -5.88 60.77 -0.59
N VAL A 8 -5.27 60.30 -1.67
CA VAL A 8 -5.76 59.18 -2.47
C VAL A 8 -5.06 57.90 -1.97
N PRO A 9 -5.78 56.84 -1.59
CA PRO A 9 -5.17 55.60 -1.15
C PRO A 9 -4.56 54.87 -2.35
N VAL A 10 -3.25 54.61 -2.30
CA VAL A 10 -2.56 53.74 -3.24
C VAL A 10 -2.78 52.29 -2.79
N TRP A 11 -3.61 51.57 -3.54
CA TRP A 11 -3.78 50.13 -3.34
C TRP A 11 -2.63 49.42 -4.04
N VAL A 12 -1.70 48.87 -3.26
CA VAL A 12 -0.66 47.97 -3.77
C VAL A 12 -1.31 46.62 -3.99
N MET A 13 -1.62 46.32 -5.24
CA MET A 13 -2.12 45.01 -5.67
C MET A 13 -0.93 44.06 -5.79
N THR A 14 -0.71 43.24 -4.75
CA THR A 14 0.32 42.20 -4.76
C THR A 14 -0.11 41.09 -5.72
N LEU A 15 0.55 41.02 -6.88
CA LEU A 15 0.35 39.95 -7.85
C LEU A 15 0.98 38.66 -7.31
N LEU A 16 0.17 37.76 -6.75
CA LEU A 16 0.60 36.40 -6.42
C LEU A 16 0.75 35.61 -7.72
N VAL A 17 1.97 35.57 -8.25
CA VAL A 17 2.32 34.68 -9.35
C VAL A 17 2.46 33.27 -8.76
N SER A 18 1.47 32.40 -8.98
CA SER A 18 1.63 30.97 -8.70
C SER A 18 2.57 30.39 -9.75
N VAL A 19 3.85 30.28 -9.43
CA VAL A 19 4.76 29.47 -10.23
C VAL A 19 4.30 28.02 -10.08
N PRO A 20 4.00 27.29 -11.18
CA PRO A 20 3.75 25.86 -11.07
C PRO A 20 4.97 25.22 -10.40
N LEU A 21 4.74 24.41 -9.36
CA LEU A 21 5.79 23.57 -8.78
C LEU A 21 6.24 22.61 -9.87
N ALA A 22 7.36 22.94 -10.53
CA ALA A 22 8.02 22.01 -11.42
C ALA A 22 8.33 20.74 -10.61
N ALA A 23 8.15 19.56 -11.21
CA ALA A 23 8.71 18.35 -10.64
C ALA A 23 10.21 18.55 -10.36
N GLU A 24 10.61 18.12 -9.17
CA GLU A 24 11.92 18.41 -8.62
C GLU A 24 12.34 17.23 -7.73
N ILE A 25 13.58 16.78 -7.93
CA ILE A 25 14.26 15.88 -7.01
C ILE A 25 15.48 16.62 -6.47
N VAL A 26 15.47 16.88 -5.16
CA VAL A 26 16.54 17.59 -4.47
C VAL A 26 16.99 16.75 -3.29
N THR A 27 18.28 16.45 -3.19
CA THR A 27 18.86 15.80 -2.01
C THR A 27 19.08 16.82 -0.89
N ASP A 28 18.85 16.42 0.36
CA ASP A 28 18.87 17.35 1.50
C ASP A 28 20.23 17.50 2.20
N GLY A 29 21.23 16.73 1.78
CA GLY A 29 22.58 16.77 2.37
C GLY A 29 22.80 15.87 3.59
N SER A 30 21.77 15.20 4.11
CA SER A 30 21.85 14.44 5.36
C SER A 30 22.30 12.99 5.20
N ALA A 31 22.22 12.43 3.99
CA ALA A 31 22.68 11.08 3.64
C ALA A 31 23.69 11.06 2.47
N GLY A 32 24.15 12.23 2.04
CA GLY A 32 24.99 12.40 0.86
C GLY A 32 25.13 13.89 0.55
N ALA A 33 25.73 14.26 -0.58
CA ALA A 33 25.80 15.68 -0.96
C ALA A 33 24.40 16.25 -1.29
N ALA A 34 24.13 17.47 -0.85
CA ALA A 34 22.95 18.22 -1.29
C ALA A 34 23.11 18.62 -2.76
N ALA A 35 22.08 18.38 -3.57
CA ALA A 35 22.08 18.58 -5.00
C ALA A 35 20.65 18.68 -5.54
N THR A 36 20.45 19.55 -6.52
CA THR A 36 19.25 19.55 -7.37
C THR A 36 19.54 18.70 -8.60
N LEU A 37 18.72 17.68 -8.84
CA LEU A 37 18.90 16.80 -9.98
C LEU A 37 18.19 17.37 -11.21
N ASN A 38 18.81 17.21 -12.38
CA ASN A 38 18.25 17.68 -13.64
C ASN A 38 17.36 16.59 -14.29
N GLY A 39 16.12 16.95 -14.59
CA GLY A 39 15.17 16.08 -15.29
C GLY A 39 15.36 16.12 -16.83
N PRO A 40 14.51 15.40 -17.58
CA PRO A 40 13.39 14.57 -17.11
C PRO A 40 13.82 13.18 -16.61
N ASN A 41 15.09 12.79 -16.85
CA ASN A 41 15.65 11.51 -16.42
C ASN A 41 16.62 11.73 -15.26
N PHE A 42 16.09 11.72 -14.04
CA PHE A 42 16.85 11.94 -12.82
C PHE A 42 17.66 10.69 -12.47
N ALA A 43 18.98 10.77 -12.65
CA ALA A 43 19.89 9.71 -12.22
C ALA A 43 20.17 9.80 -10.72
N ILE A 44 19.95 8.70 -10.00
CA ILE A 44 20.18 8.57 -8.56
C ILE A 44 21.21 7.45 -8.30
N PRO A 45 22.50 7.69 -8.61
CA PRO A 45 23.55 6.72 -8.36
C PRO A 45 23.86 6.56 -6.86
N GLN A 46 24.46 5.42 -6.53
CA GLN A 46 24.89 5.07 -5.16
C GLN A 46 25.69 6.19 -4.46
N ASN A 47 26.52 6.96 -5.18
CA ASN A 47 27.33 8.03 -4.59
C ASN A 47 26.55 9.30 -4.21
N LEU A 48 25.25 9.40 -4.54
CA LEU A 48 24.35 10.41 -3.96
C LEU A 48 23.83 10.02 -2.57
N GLY A 49 24.08 8.78 -2.14
CA GLY A 49 23.67 8.26 -0.84
C GLY A 49 24.84 7.84 0.03
N THR A 50 24.50 7.26 1.18
CA THR A 50 25.44 6.68 2.13
C THR A 50 25.23 5.17 2.16
N THR A 51 26.31 4.39 2.03
CA THR A 51 26.25 2.92 2.12
C THR A 51 26.81 2.45 3.45
N VAL A 52 26.05 1.62 4.17
CA VAL A 52 26.53 0.90 5.36
C VAL A 52 26.10 -0.56 5.26
N GLY A 53 27.08 -1.47 5.15
CA GLY A 53 26.80 -2.88 4.83
C GLY A 53 26.06 -3.01 3.50
N ASN A 54 24.90 -3.67 3.52
CA ASN A 54 24.07 -3.88 2.32
C ASN A 54 22.95 -2.83 2.17
N ASN A 55 22.95 -1.77 2.98
CA ASN A 55 21.96 -0.71 2.94
C ASN A 55 22.52 0.54 2.23
N LEU A 56 21.79 1.05 1.26
CA LEU A 56 22.03 2.33 0.60
C LEU A 56 20.95 3.33 1.02
N PHE A 57 21.36 4.40 1.69
CA PHE A 57 20.47 5.43 2.21
C PHE A 57 20.52 6.68 1.34
N HIS A 58 19.35 7.14 0.89
CA HIS A 58 19.14 8.41 0.21
C HIS A 58 18.22 9.32 1.03
N SER A 59 18.41 10.63 0.90
CA SER A 59 17.60 11.62 1.59
C SER A 59 17.33 12.81 0.69
N PHE A 60 16.06 13.18 0.60
CA PHE A 60 15.56 14.20 -0.30
C PHE A 60 14.83 15.30 0.45
N THR A 61 15.03 16.55 0.05
CA THR A 61 14.16 17.65 0.45
C THR A 61 12.83 17.52 -0.28
N SER A 62 12.87 17.30 -1.59
CA SER A 62 11.72 17.09 -2.46
C SER A 62 11.96 15.89 -3.38
N PHE A 63 10.89 15.13 -3.62
CA PHE A 63 10.90 14.02 -4.57
C PHE A 63 9.54 13.98 -5.26
N ASN A 64 9.47 14.60 -6.44
CA ASN A 64 8.28 14.65 -7.29
C ASN A 64 8.64 14.24 -8.71
N LEU A 65 7.71 13.62 -9.40
CA LEU A 65 7.83 13.22 -10.81
C LEU A 65 6.56 13.62 -11.56
N GLU A 66 6.72 14.30 -12.69
CA GLU A 66 5.65 14.50 -13.66
C GLU A 66 5.57 13.33 -14.66
N GLN A 67 4.49 13.31 -15.44
CA GLN A 67 4.34 12.41 -16.57
C GLN A 67 5.57 12.45 -17.49
N ASN A 68 6.03 11.26 -17.91
CA ASN A 68 7.22 11.04 -18.75
C ASN A 68 8.56 11.35 -18.09
N GLN A 69 8.59 11.68 -16.79
CA GLN A 69 9.84 11.77 -16.04
C GLN A 69 10.19 10.44 -15.39
N THR A 70 11.48 10.21 -15.15
CA THR A 70 11.99 8.98 -14.53
C THR A 70 13.01 9.29 -13.45
N ALA A 71 12.90 8.64 -12.29
CA ALA A 71 13.95 8.56 -11.28
C ALA A 71 14.59 7.16 -11.33
N THR A 72 15.88 7.09 -11.69
CA THR A 72 16.61 5.83 -11.86
C THR A 72 17.66 5.65 -10.78
N PHE A 73 17.44 4.69 -9.89
CA PHE A 73 18.38 4.29 -8.85
C PHE A 73 19.35 3.23 -9.36
N SER A 74 20.64 3.42 -9.10
CA SER A 74 21.70 2.48 -9.50
C SER A 74 22.76 2.33 -8.42
N GLY A 75 23.41 1.17 -8.36
CA GLY A 75 24.43 0.87 -7.36
C GLY A 75 24.97 -0.55 -7.50
N ALA A 76 25.81 -0.96 -6.56
CA ALA A 76 26.43 -2.29 -6.56
C ALA A 76 25.41 -3.42 -6.29
N ASP A 77 25.64 -4.58 -6.92
CA ASP A 77 24.81 -5.79 -6.78
C ASP A 77 24.83 -6.40 -5.36
N SER A 78 25.78 -5.99 -4.52
CA SER A 78 25.86 -6.40 -3.11
C SER A 78 24.79 -5.75 -2.23
N LEU A 79 24.19 -4.64 -2.68
CA LEU A 79 23.15 -3.95 -1.94
C LEU A 79 21.88 -4.80 -1.89
N ARG A 80 21.18 -4.72 -0.76
CA ARG A 80 19.93 -5.44 -0.47
C ARG A 80 18.79 -4.50 -0.13
N ASN A 81 19.07 -3.27 0.25
CA ASN A 81 18.05 -2.27 0.54
C ASN A 81 18.45 -0.91 -0.05
N VAL A 82 17.56 -0.32 -0.85
CA VAL A 82 17.61 1.08 -1.26
C VAL A 82 16.59 1.83 -0.42
N ILE A 83 17.06 2.68 0.48
CA ILE A 83 16.23 3.31 1.52
C ILE A 83 16.19 4.80 1.27
N SER A 84 15.05 5.28 0.78
CA SER A 84 14.83 6.68 0.42
C SER A 84 13.86 7.34 1.38
N ARG A 85 14.20 8.56 1.83
CA ARG A 85 13.29 9.41 2.63
C ARG A 85 13.12 10.80 2.03
N VAL A 86 11.98 11.43 2.33
CA VAL A 86 11.72 12.85 2.05
C VAL A 86 11.57 13.62 3.36
N THR A 87 12.25 14.76 3.49
CA THR A 87 12.40 15.52 4.73
C THR A 87 11.86 16.96 4.64
N GLY A 88 11.63 17.47 3.42
CA GLY A 88 11.35 18.89 3.16
C GLY A 88 9.92 19.39 3.40
N GLY A 89 9.09 18.66 4.15
CA GLY A 89 7.79 19.18 4.60
C GLY A 89 6.61 19.01 3.64
N ASN A 90 6.83 18.49 2.44
CA ASN A 90 5.81 18.40 1.39
C ASN A 90 5.56 16.95 0.97
N ALA A 91 4.31 16.67 0.59
CA ALA A 91 3.93 15.40 -0.01
C ALA A 91 4.67 15.15 -1.32
N SER A 92 4.92 13.87 -1.63
CA SER A 92 5.48 13.45 -2.91
C SER A 92 4.36 13.20 -3.92
N ASN A 93 4.38 13.91 -5.04
CA ASN A 93 3.54 13.63 -6.20
C ASN A 93 4.36 12.89 -7.26
N ILE A 94 4.01 11.63 -7.48
CA ILE A 94 4.70 10.70 -8.37
C ILE A 94 3.77 10.37 -9.53
N ASP A 95 3.83 11.12 -10.61
CA ASP A 95 3.11 10.85 -11.86
C ASP A 95 4.07 10.39 -12.99
N GLY A 96 5.25 9.89 -12.62
CA GLY A 96 6.27 9.36 -13.53
C GLY A 96 6.81 8.00 -13.10
N ALA A 97 7.98 7.61 -13.61
CA ALA A 97 8.57 6.30 -13.35
C ALA A 97 9.62 6.32 -12.22
N ILE A 98 9.51 5.41 -11.26
CA ILE A 98 10.58 5.06 -10.32
C ILE A 98 11.17 3.72 -10.77
N ILE A 99 12.47 3.72 -11.10
CA ILE A 99 13.18 2.53 -11.56
C ILE A 99 14.35 2.24 -10.62
N SER A 100 14.41 1.04 -10.05
CA SER A 100 15.60 0.53 -9.38
C SER A 100 16.29 -0.52 -10.26
N GLN A 101 17.55 -0.27 -10.61
CA GLN A 101 18.36 -1.19 -11.41
C GLN A 101 19.11 -2.24 -10.56
N LEU A 102 18.94 -2.22 -9.23
CA LEU A 102 19.70 -3.07 -8.30
C LEU A 102 19.00 -4.44 -8.16
N PRO A 103 19.57 -5.54 -8.71
CA PRO A 103 18.85 -6.76 -9.07
C PRO A 103 18.27 -7.59 -7.91
N ASN A 104 18.63 -7.31 -6.66
CA ASN A 104 18.15 -8.05 -5.48
C ASN A 104 17.86 -7.11 -4.29
N ALA A 105 17.60 -5.83 -4.56
CA ALA A 105 17.40 -4.85 -3.51
C ALA A 105 15.92 -4.53 -3.32
N ASP A 106 15.45 -4.65 -2.08
CA ASP A 106 14.18 -4.08 -1.66
C ASP A 106 14.27 -2.55 -1.72
N PHE A 107 13.18 -1.91 -2.12
CA PHE A 107 13.09 -0.47 -2.24
C PHE A 107 12.15 0.11 -1.19
N TYR A 108 12.66 1.02 -0.37
CA TYR A 108 11.91 1.70 0.68
C TYR A 108 11.77 3.18 0.32
N PHE A 109 10.55 3.69 0.38
CA PHE A 109 10.26 5.11 0.14
C PHE A 109 9.38 5.68 1.24
N ILE A 110 9.91 6.67 1.97
CA ILE A 110 9.30 7.19 3.18
C ILE A 110 9.10 8.69 3.06
N ASN A 111 7.85 9.14 3.11
CA ASN A 111 7.53 10.56 3.18
C ASN A 111 6.42 10.80 4.22
N PRO A 112 6.75 11.31 5.42
CA PRO A 112 5.78 11.58 6.48
C PRO A 112 4.68 12.57 6.10
N TYR A 113 4.89 13.35 5.04
CA TYR A 113 4.00 14.42 4.60
C TYR A 113 2.97 13.96 3.57
N GLY A 114 3.01 12.69 3.15
CA GLY A 114 2.05 12.09 2.25
C GLY A 114 2.65 11.68 0.92
N ILE A 115 2.01 10.72 0.25
CA ILE A 115 2.49 10.17 -1.02
C ILE A 115 1.30 10.00 -1.96
N ILE A 116 1.43 10.51 -3.17
CA ILE A 116 0.43 10.42 -4.23
C ILE A 116 1.11 9.79 -5.43
N PHE A 117 0.65 8.61 -5.83
CA PHE A 117 0.95 8.03 -7.12
C PHE A 117 -0.15 8.42 -8.10
N GLY A 118 0.23 9.32 -9.01
CA GLY A 118 -0.60 9.82 -10.10
C GLY A 118 -0.84 8.76 -11.18
N PRO A 119 -1.76 9.04 -12.10
CA PRO A 119 -2.29 8.04 -13.01
C PRO A 119 -1.29 7.41 -13.98
N HIS A 120 -0.17 8.07 -14.25
CA HIS A 120 0.90 7.61 -15.14
C HIS A 120 2.10 7.03 -14.38
N SER A 121 1.95 6.87 -13.05
CA SER A 121 3.01 6.32 -12.22
C SER A 121 3.36 4.89 -12.62
N THR A 122 4.67 4.64 -12.75
CA THR A 122 5.22 3.30 -12.90
C THR A 122 6.27 3.08 -11.83
N VAL A 123 6.21 1.96 -11.13
CA VAL A 123 7.28 1.50 -10.24
C VAL A 123 7.84 0.22 -10.83
N ASP A 124 9.13 0.19 -11.13
CA ASP A 124 9.87 -1.01 -11.54
C ASP A 124 11.07 -1.21 -10.61
N VAL A 125 10.94 -2.16 -9.69
CA VAL A 125 11.99 -2.51 -8.72
C VAL A 125 12.29 -4.00 -8.78
N LYS A 126 13.50 -4.41 -8.38
CA LYS A 126 13.95 -5.81 -8.50
C LYS A 126 13.90 -6.61 -7.18
N GLY A 127 13.30 -6.04 -6.15
CA GLY A 127 13.01 -6.69 -4.87
C GLY A 127 11.61 -6.34 -4.37
N GLY A 128 11.41 -6.35 -3.06
CA GLY A 128 10.22 -5.83 -2.40
C GLY A 128 10.06 -4.31 -2.56
N PHE A 129 8.81 -3.84 -2.45
CA PHE A 129 8.47 -2.42 -2.53
C PHE A 129 7.75 -1.98 -1.25
N HIS A 130 8.37 -1.07 -0.50
CA HIS A 130 7.94 -0.71 0.85
C HIS A 130 7.74 0.80 0.92
N VAL A 131 6.49 1.24 0.96
CA VAL A 131 6.13 2.66 0.95
C VAL A 131 5.45 3.04 2.24
N SER A 132 5.87 4.16 2.83
CA SER A 132 5.28 4.61 4.07
C SER A 132 5.23 6.13 4.27
N THR A 133 4.26 6.58 5.05
CA THR A 133 4.19 7.93 5.62
C THR A 133 4.51 7.95 7.12
N ALA A 134 5.17 6.90 7.61
CA ALA A 134 5.75 6.86 8.95
C ALA A 134 6.87 7.90 9.10
N GLN A 135 7.12 8.31 10.34
CA GLN A 135 8.20 9.24 10.65
C GLN A 135 9.58 8.57 10.56
N GLN A 136 9.68 7.25 10.71
CA GLN A 136 10.97 6.55 10.67
C GLN A 136 10.87 5.10 10.18
N LEU A 137 12.00 4.61 9.65
CA LEU A 137 12.27 3.18 9.47
C LEU A 137 13.11 2.69 10.63
N VAL A 138 12.66 1.65 11.32
CA VAL A 138 13.35 0.98 12.43
C VAL A 138 14.06 -0.26 11.90
N PHE A 139 15.27 -0.51 12.38
CA PHE A 139 16.13 -1.63 11.99
C PHE A 139 16.23 -2.70 13.09
N ASP A 140 16.75 -3.87 12.75
CA ASP A 140 16.86 -5.01 13.67
C ASP A 140 17.75 -4.78 14.89
N ASP A 141 18.72 -3.89 14.79
CA ASP A 141 19.60 -3.47 15.90
C ASP A 141 18.96 -2.39 16.78
N GLY A 142 17.74 -1.96 16.49
CA GLY A 142 17.02 -0.91 17.20
C GLY A 142 17.34 0.51 16.75
N ASN A 143 18.28 0.69 15.82
CA ASN A 143 18.53 2.00 15.20
C ASN A 143 17.36 2.42 14.30
N SER A 144 17.31 3.70 13.94
CA SER A 144 16.28 4.24 13.05
C SER A 144 16.78 5.27 12.05
N TYR A 145 16.16 5.30 10.87
CA TYR A 145 16.36 6.31 9.84
C TYR A 145 15.09 7.17 9.75
N ASN A 146 15.19 8.43 10.17
CA ASN A 146 14.03 9.26 10.50
C ASN A 146 13.80 10.36 9.45
N ALA A 147 12.61 10.40 8.87
CA ALA A 147 12.23 11.36 7.83
C ALA A 147 11.66 12.68 8.39
N ALA A 148 11.07 12.66 9.58
CA ALA A 148 10.53 13.87 10.22
C ALA A 148 11.60 14.65 11.02
N MET A 149 12.61 13.96 11.53
CA MET A 149 13.73 14.52 12.29
C MET A 149 15.06 13.93 11.79
N PRO A 150 15.59 14.43 10.64
CA PRO A 150 16.77 13.85 9.99
C PRO A 150 18.02 13.78 10.88
N ALA A 151 18.20 14.75 11.78
CA ALA A 151 19.31 14.79 12.74
C ALA A 151 19.29 13.65 13.77
N GLY A 152 18.14 13.00 14.00
CA GLY A 152 17.99 11.85 14.88
C GLY A 152 18.26 10.49 14.21
N SER A 153 18.85 10.48 13.02
CA SER A 153 19.00 9.27 12.22
C SER A 153 20.32 8.56 12.46
N SER A 154 20.30 7.24 12.32
CA SER A 154 21.48 6.39 12.31
C SER A 154 21.56 5.64 10.98
N PHE A 155 22.79 5.51 10.46
CA PHE A 155 23.09 4.64 9.34
C PHE A 155 23.60 3.31 9.89
N THR A 156 22.96 2.22 9.50
CA THR A 156 23.29 0.88 10.00
C THR A 156 23.31 -0.15 8.88
N ALA A 157 24.05 -1.24 9.08
CA ALA A 157 24.03 -2.43 8.24
C ALA A 157 22.90 -3.41 8.60
N ALA A 158 22.21 -3.21 9.73
CA ALA A 158 21.09 -4.06 10.15
C ALA A 158 19.94 -3.99 9.12
N ALA A 159 19.15 -5.06 9.01
CA ALA A 159 18.03 -5.10 8.08
C ALA A 159 16.88 -4.18 8.53
N PRO A 160 16.14 -3.56 7.60
CA PRO A 160 14.87 -2.91 7.90
C PRO A 160 13.92 -3.88 8.61
N LYS A 161 13.21 -3.39 9.62
CA LYS A 161 12.32 -4.19 10.47
C LYS A 161 10.90 -3.67 10.53
N ALA A 162 10.73 -2.36 10.64
CA ALA A 162 9.42 -1.79 10.94
C ALA A 162 9.30 -0.32 10.53
N PHE A 163 8.08 0.11 10.22
CA PHE A 163 7.73 1.52 10.14
C PHE A 163 7.30 2.04 11.51
N GLY A 164 7.94 3.10 11.98
CA GLY A 164 7.65 3.76 13.26
C GLY A 164 6.81 5.01 13.06
N PHE A 165 5.56 4.95 13.48
CA PHE A 165 4.66 6.08 13.46
C PHE A 165 4.61 6.73 14.84
N LEU A 166 5.12 7.96 14.91
CA LEU A 166 5.29 8.72 16.16
C LEU A 166 4.19 9.77 16.34
N THR A 167 3.59 10.19 15.23
CA THR A 167 2.49 11.16 15.15
C THR A 167 1.43 10.63 14.17
N PRO A 168 0.23 11.24 14.10
CA PRO A 168 -0.73 10.90 13.07
C PRO A 168 -0.09 10.95 11.66
N ALA A 169 -0.32 9.90 10.88
CA ALA A 169 0.30 9.76 9.56
C ALA A 169 -0.49 10.44 8.44
N GLN A 170 0.21 10.86 7.40
CA GLN A 170 -0.39 11.46 6.21
C GLN A 170 -0.84 10.41 5.19
N PRO A 171 -1.74 10.75 4.26
CA PRO A 171 -2.31 9.76 3.34
C PRO A 171 -1.33 9.17 2.33
N ILE A 172 -1.65 7.95 1.87
CA ILE A 172 -1.09 7.36 0.64
C ILE A 172 -2.23 7.24 -0.37
N GLN A 173 -2.05 7.77 -1.57
CA GLN A 173 -3.04 7.68 -2.65
C GLN A 173 -2.42 6.99 -3.87
N LEU A 174 -3.16 6.06 -4.46
CA LEU A 174 -2.82 5.35 -5.68
C LEU A 174 -3.98 5.51 -6.66
N ASN A 175 -3.87 6.42 -7.64
CA ASN A 175 -5.01 6.84 -8.48
C ASN A 175 -5.11 6.18 -9.85
N THR A 176 -4.02 5.58 -10.32
CA THR A 176 -3.85 4.49 -11.28
C THR A 176 -2.32 4.34 -11.43
N GLY A 177 -1.79 3.15 -11.57
CA GLY A 177 -0.34 2.99 -11.69
C GLY A 177 0.06 1.57 -11.96
N GLN A 178 1.20 1.39 -12.62
CA GLN A 178 1.78 0.07 -12.85
C GLN A 178 2.81 -0.21 -11.78
N LEU A 179 2.61 -1.28 -11.02
CA LEU A 179 3.60 -1.77 -10.06
C LEU A 179 4.21 -3.07 -10.60
N HIS A 180 5.46 -3.00 -11.01
CA HIS A 180 6.26 -4.14 -11.43
C HIS A 180 7.25 -4.49 -10.32
N VAL A 181 7.02 -5.65 -9.72
CA VAL A 181 7.91 -6.29 -8.74
C VAL A 181 8.15 -7.75 -9.16
N PRO A 182 9.25 -8.39 -8.72
CA PRO A 182 9.46 -9.80 -8.99
C PRO A 182 8.37 -10.68 -8.39
N THR A 183 8.18 -11.86 -8.99
CA THR A 183 7.35 -12.92 -8.41
C THR A 183 7.79 -13.24 -6.98
N GLY A 184 6.85 -13.30 -6.04
CA GLY A 184 7.15 -13.57 -4.63
C GLY A 184 7.55 -12.34 -3.82
N ALA A 185 7.64 -11.16 -4.42
CA ALA A 185 8.07 -9.95 -3.73
C ALA A 185 7.03 -9.48 -2.69
N SER A 186 7.53 -8.84 -1.63
CA SER A 186 6.68 -8.18 -0.63
C SER A 186 6.37 -6.75 -1.04
N VAL A 187 5.12 -6.34 -0.93
CA VAL A 187 4.66 -4.97 -1.15
C VAL A 187 3.99 -4.48 0.12
N ASN A 188 4.52 -3.42 0.72
CA ASN A 188 3.96 -2.80 1.92
C ASN A 188 3.51 -1.38 1.62
N LEU A 189 2.24 -1.08 1.90
CA LEU A 189 1.70 0.28 1.95
C LEU A 189 1.30 0.56 3.39
N ALA A 190 2.08 1.38 4.11
CA ALA A 190 1.80 1.70 5.51
C ALA A 190 1.75 3.21 5.70
N GLY A 191 0.59 3.78 5.96
CA GLY A 191 0.46 5.23 6.09
C GLY A 191 -0.72 5.65 6.92
N GLY A 192 -1.16 6.90 6.76
CA GLY A 192 -2.42 7.40 7.30
C GLY A 192 -3.61 6.74 6.60
N SER A 193 -4.54 7.57 6.10
CA SER A 193 -5.57 7.04 5.19
C SER A 193 -4.94 6.54 3.88
N ILE A 194 -5.30 5.34 3.45
CA ILE A 194 -4.84 4.74 2.19
C ILE A 194 -6.02 4.70 1.22
N THR A 195 -5.84 5.25 0.02
CA THR A 195 -6.84 5.20 -1.03
C THR A 195 -6.25 4.61 -2.31
N ILE A 196 -6.90 3.57 -2.84
CA ILE A 196 -6.54 2.91 -4.10
C ILE A 196 -7.75 3.04 -5.03
N ASN A 197 -7.60 3.85 -6.08
CA ASN A 197 -8.66 4.14 -7.03
C ASN A 197 -8.24 3.67 -8.42
N ASN A 198 -9.15 2.98 -9.12
CA ASN A 198 -8.98 2.58 -10.52
C ASN A 198 -7.66 1.81 -10.82
N ALA A 199 -7.06 1.18 -9.81
CA ALA A 199 -5.74 0.56 -9.94
C ALA A 199 -5.84 -0.89 -10.39
N VAL A 200 -4.85 -1.35 -11.15
CA VAL A 200 -4.64 -2.77 -11.46
C VAL A 200 -3.29 -3.17 -10.89
N LEU A 201 -3.31 -3.92 -9.78
CA LEU A 201 -2.12 -4.41 -9.09
C LEU A 201 -2.04 -5.92 -9.25
N ALA A 202 -1.05 -6.39 -10.01
CA ALA A 202 -0.77 -7.80 -10.17
C ALA A 202 0.57 -8.12 -9.51
N LEU A 203 0.54 -8.93 -8.45
CA LEU A 203 1.69 -9.28 -7.62
C LEU A 203 1.82 -10.81 -7.57
N PRO A 204 2.32 -11.47 -8.63
CA PRO A 204 2.33 -12.93 -8.69
C PRO A 204 3.12 -13.54 -7.52
N GLN A 205 2.50 -14.44 -6.75
CA GLN A 205 3.08 -15.02 -5.51
C GLN A 205 3.42 -13.98 -4.43
N GLY A 206 3.01 -12.72 -4.61
CA GLY A 206 3.45 -11.62 -3.78
C GLY A 206 2.79 -11.62 -2.40
N ASN A 207 3.41 -10.87 -1.49
CA ASN A 207 2.87 -10.58 -0.17
C ASN A 207 2.47 -9.11 -0.12
N LEU A 208 1.18 -8.81 -0.29
CA LEU A 208 0.65 -7.45 -0.20
C LEU A 208 0.14 -7.16 1.21
N ARG A 209 0.64 -6.10 1.83
CA ARG A 209 0.25 -5.64 3.15
C ARG A 209 -0.14 -4.17 3.08
N ILE A 210 -1.38 -3.86 3.48
CA ILE A 210 -1.90 -2.50 3.51
C ILE A 210 -2.31 -2.20 4.94
N TYR A 211 -1.64 -1.22 5.55
CA TYR A 211 -1.85 -0.79 6.92
C TYR A 211 -2.19 0.70 6.97
N ALA A 212 -3.39 1.02 7.44
CA ALA A 212 -3.79 2.40 7.69
C ALA A 212 -3.75 2.71 9.18
N GLN A 213 -2.88 3.63 9.53
CA GLN A 213 -2.79 4.25 10.84
C GLN A 213 -3.73 5.45 10.91
N GLY A 214 -4.38 5.62 12.06
CA GLY A 214 -5.10 6.81 12.47
C GLY A 214 -4.19 7.69 13.32
N ASN A 215 -4.58 7.90 14.58
CA ASN A 215 -3.95 8.92 15.43
C ASN A 215 -2.94 8.36 16.43
N SER A 216 -2.96 7.04 16.66
CA SER A 216 -2.21 6.40 17.73
C SER A 216 -0.79 6.04 17.29
N ALA A 217 0.22 6.51 18.02
CA ALA A 217 1.61 6.10 17.75
C ALA A 217 1.74 4.57 17.81
N THR A 218 2.47 4.00 16.85
CA THR A 218 2.57 2.56 16.68
C THR A 218 3.80 2.18 15.86
N THR A 219 4.19 0.92 15.95
CA THR A 219 5.25 0.34 15.14
C THR A 219 4.67 -0.80 14.33
N VAL A 220 4.86 -0.75 13.01
CA VAL A 220 4.30 -1.71 12.06
C VAL A 220 5.45 -2.53 11.47
N PRO A 221 5.57 -3.82 11.82
CA PRO A 221 6.57 -4.71 11.22
C PRO A 221 6.44 -4.76 9.69
N ILE A 222 7.55 -4.83 8.96
CA ILE A 222 7.54 -4.96 7.48
C ILE A 222 7.28 -6.39 6.99
N SER A 223 7.24 -7.36 7.90
CA SER A 223 6.85 -8.75 7.66
C SER A 223 6.01 -9.30 8.82
N GLY A 224 5.38 -10.46 8.62
CA GLY A 224 4.52 -11.10 9.62
C GLY A 224 3.13 -10.45 9.75
N THR A 225 2.48 -10.66 10.89
CA THR A 225 1.11 -10.20 11.15
C THR A 225 1.04 -8.68 11.25
N LEU A 226 0.02 -8.07 10.62
CA LEU A 226 -0.27 -6.66 10.79
C LEU A 226 -0.85 -6.39 12.19
N PRO A 227 -0.41 -5.35 12.91
CA PRO A 227 -1.11 -4.88 14.09
C PRO A 227 -2.48 -4.31 13.70
N SER A 228 -3.32 -4.00 14.69
CA SER A 228 -4.59 -3.31 14.45
C SER A 228 -4.36 -1.88 13.98
N GLY A 229 -4.93 -1.56 12.83
CA GLY A 229 -4.97 -0.21 12.28
C GLY A 229 -6.23 0.52 12.74
N ASP A 230 -6.14 1.85 12.85
CA ASP A 230 -7.23 2.77 13.20
C ASP A 230 -7.48 3.83 12.11
N GLY A 231 -6.75 3.76 10.98
CA GLY A 231 -6.92 4.64 9.81
C GLY A 231 -7.92 4.12 8.77
N ASN A 232 -8.17 4.89 7.72
CA ASN A 232 -9.10 4.51 6.66
C ASN A 232 -8.40 3.83 5.48
N ILE A 233 -8.91 2.70 5.01
CA ILE A 233 -8.54 2.08 3.73
C ILE A 233 -9.76 2.16 2.82
N THR A 234 -9.60 2.75 1.64
CA THR A 234 -10.62 2.73 0.58
C THR A 234 -10.00 2.16 -0.68
N ILE A 235 -10.58 1.07 -1.19
CA ILE A 235 -10.20 0.45 -2.45
C ILE A 235 -11.43 0.52 -3.36
N GLN A 236 -11.35 1.33 -4.41
CA GLN A 236 -12.47 1.65 -5.28
C GLN A 236 -12.15 1.32 -6.73
N ALA A 237 -13.07 0.66 -7.42
CA ALA A 237 -12.99 0.36 -8.85
C ALA A 237 -11.64 -0.26 -9.27
N SER A 238 -11.04 -1.06 -8.39
CA SER A 238 -9.67 -1.55 -8.53
C SER A 238 -9.63 -3.08 -8.60
N SER A 239 -8.62 -3.63 -9.26
CA SER A 239 -8.30 -5.05 -9.28
C SER A 239 -6.94 -5.27 -8.61
N ILE A 240 -6.91 -5.99 -7.50
CA ILE A 240 -5.71 -6.32 -6.74
C ILE A 240 -5.62 -7.84 -6.68
N SER A 241 -4.58 -8.40 -7.30
CA SER A 241 -4.37 -9.83 -7.38
C SER A 241 -2.97 -10.19 -6.88
N VAL A 242 -2.91 -11.15 -5.96
CA VAL A 242 -1.66 -11.82 -5.55
C VAL A 242 -1.57 -13.24 -6.14
N SER A 243 -2.36 -13.52 -7.17
CA SER A 243 -2.61 -14.85 -7.72
C SER A 243 -1.40 -15.43 -8.48
N SER A 244 -1.27 -16.76 -8.45
CA SER A 244 -0.20 -17.49 -9.15
C SER A 244 -0.48 -19.01 -9.20
N ASN A 245 0.54 -19.86 -9.38
CA ASN A 245 0.35 -21.31 -9.18
C ASN A 245 0.12 -21.69 -7.71
N SER A 246 0.73 -20.97 -6.75
CA SER A 246 0.64 -21.19 -5.30
C SER A 246 -0.11 -20.06 -4.58
N GLY A 247 -0.75 -19.14 -5.29
CA GLY A 247 -1.30 -17.93 -4.70
C GLY A 247 -0.22 -17.06 -4.03
N GLY A 248 -0.66 -16.06 -3.29
CA GLY A 248 0.19 -15.15 -2.51
C GLY A 248 -0.42 -14.89 -1.14
N ASN A 249 -0.21 -13.71 -0.57
CA ASN A 249 -0.90 -13.29 0.64
C ASN A 249 -1.33 -11.83 0.53
N LEU A 250 -2.57 -11.54 0.90
CA LEU A 250 -3.12 -10.19 0.96
C LEU A 250 -3.62 -9.90 2.38
N ALA A 251 -3.08 -8.87 3.02
CA ALA A 251 -3.48 -8.45 4.35
C ALA A 251 -3.85 -6.97 4.39
N LEU A 252 -5.04 -6.67 4.92
CA LEU A 252 -5.52 -5.32 5.18
C LEU A 252 -5.70 -5.13 6.69
N SER A 253 -5.25 -4.00 7.23
CA SER A 253 -5.57 -3.59 8.61
C SER A 253 -5.78 -2.09 8.71
N GLY A 254 -6.97 -1.68 9.15
CA GLY A 254 -7.36 -0.27 9.29
C GLY A 254 -8.63 -0.11 10.13
N GLY A 255 -8.90 1.07 10.66
CA GLY A 255 -10.13 1.35 11.40
C GLY A 255 -11.38 1.18 10.53
N ASN A 256 -11.43 1.84 9.37
CA ASN A 256 -12.51 1.65 8.40
C ASN A 256 -11.94 1.13 7.09
N VAL A 257 -12.46 -0.01 6.62
CA VAL A 257 -12.07 -0.62 5.34
C VAL A 257 -13.27 -0.61 4.41
N ASN A 258 -13.14 0.05 3.25
CA ASN A 258 -14.19 0.12 2.23
C ASN A 258 -13.67 -0.49 0.92
N ILE A 259 -14.33 -1.54 0.45
CA ILE A 259 -14.05 -2.23 -0.81
C ILE A 259 -15.25 -1.98 -1.73
N LEU A 260 -15.10 -1.06 -2.68
CA LEU A 260 -16.19 -0.44 -3.43
C LEU A 260 -16.04 -0.70 -4.93
N GLY A 261 -16.80 -1.65 -5.49
CA GLY A 261 -16.64 -2.00 -6.90
C GLY A 261 -15.26 -2.57 -7.22
N ALA A 262 -14.56 -3.13 -6.23
CA ALA A 262 -13.18 -3.59 -6.34
C ALA A 262 -13.08 -5.10 -6.15
N ALA A 263 -12.09 -5.72 -6.79
CA ALA A 263 -11.78 -7.14 -6.68
C ALA A 263 -10.41 -7.34 -6.02
N LEU A 264 -10.38 -8.11 -4.94
CA LEU A 264 -9.18 -8.55 -4.23
C LEU A 264 -9.11 -10.07 -4.35
N THR A 265 -8.12 -10.59 -5.08
CA THR A 265 -8.01 -12.03 -5.36
C THR A 265 -6.68 -12.65 -4.96
N ASN A 266 -6.76 -13.90 -4.53
CA ASN A 266 -5.62 -14.76 -4.27
C ASN A 266 -5.95 -16.16 -4.79
N ASP A 267 -5.60 -16.37 -6.05
CA ASP A 267 -5.91 -17.58 -6.78
C ASP A 267 -4.67 -18.45 -6.96
N ASN A 268 -4.89 -19.75 -6.93
CA ASN A 268 -3.86 -20.77 -7.09
C ASN A 268 -4.26 -21.80 -8.15
N GLY A 269 -3.28 -22.55 -8.62
CA GLY A 269 -3.44 -23.53 -9.70
C GLY A 269 -3.26 -24.95 -9.19
N THR A 270 -2.10 -25.51 -9.53
CA THR A 270 -1.81 -26.94 -9.38
C THR A 270 -1.26 -27.33 -8.01
N VAL A 271 -0.90 -26.35 -7.18
CA VAL A 271 -0.39 -26.55 -5.83
C VAL A 271 -1.25 -25.79 -4.83
N ASP A 272 -1.24 -26.22 -3.57
CA ASP A 272 -1.97 -25.56 -2.49
C ASP A 272 -1.50 -24.12 -2.32
N ALA A 273 -2.45 -23.25 -1.95
CA ALA A 273 -2.16 -21.85 -1.72
C ALA A 273 -1.20 -21.69 -0.53
N ALA A 274 -0.13 -20.93 -0.72
CA ALA A 274 0.88 -20.60 0.29
C ALA A 274 0.42 -19.49 1.25
N GLY A 275 -0.68 -18.81 0.93
CA GLY A 275 -1.30 -17.77 1.76
C GLY A 275 -2.77 -17.57 1.40
N GLY A 276 -3.37 -16.53 1.97
CA GLY A 276 -4.81 -16.27 1.84
C GLY A 276 -5.12 -14.78 1.74
N ILE A 277 -6.33 -14.41 2.13
CA ILE A 277 -6.74 -13.01 2.32
C ILE A 277 -7.12 -12.81 3.78
N SER A 278 -6.55 -11.78 4.40
CA SER A 278 -6.88 -11.38 5.77
C SER A 278 -7.29 -9.91 5.84
N ILE A 279 -8.39 -9.63 6.54
CA ILE A 279 -8.87 -8.26 6.76
C ILE A 279 -9.14 -8.07 8.25
N GLN A 280 -8.48 -7.08 8.85
CA GLN A 280 -8.77 -6.60 10.19
C GLN A 280 -9.33 -5.18 10.13
N ALA A 281 -10.49 -4.95 10.74
CA ALA A 281 -11.06 -3.61 10.82
C ALA A 281 -11.92 -3.35 12.05
N ASN A 282 -12.25 -2.08 12.30
CA ASN A 282 -13.37 -1.74 13.18
C ASN A 282 -14.69 -1.71 12.39
N LYS A 283 -14.64 -1.26 11.14
CA LYS A 283 -15.76 -1.28 10.21
C LYS A 283 -15.30 -1.78 8.85
N LEU A 284 -16.07 -2.70 8.26
CA LEU A 284 -15.83 -3.21 6.92
C LEU A 284 -17.08 -3.04 6.05
N ILE A 285 -16.93 -2.44 4.88
CA ILE A 285 -17.95 -2.42 3.83
C ILE A 285 -17.37 -3.08 2.59
N VAL A 286 -18.02 -4.14 2.12
CA VAL A 286 -17.83 -4.71 0.77
C VAL A 286 -19.10 -4.42 0.00
N ASN A 287 -19.02 -3.56 -1.02
CA ASN A 287 -20.16 -3.08 -1.79
C ASN A 287 -19.87 -3.21 -3.28
N GLN A 288 -20.65 -4.04 -3.99
CA GLN A 288 -20.40 -4.38 -5.40
C GLN A 288 -18.96 -4.88 -5.64
N GLY A 289 -18.30 -5.42 -4.60
CA GLY A 289 -16.90 -5.84 -4.62
C GLY A 289 -16.75 -7.34 -4.45
N MET A 290 -15.54 -7.85 -4.72
CA MET A 290 -15.18 -9.24 -4.57
C MET A 290 -13.92 -9.36 -3.71
N VAL A 291 -13.97 -10.22 -2.70
CA VAL A 291 -12.81 -10.63 -1.89
C VAL A 291 -12.80 -12.15 -1.90
N ALA A 292 -11.93 -12.74 -2.73
CA ALA A 292 -12.03 -14.16 -3.02
C ALA A 292 -10.69 -14.87 -3.17
N THR A 293 -10.68 -16.14 -2.78
CA THR A 293 -9.61 -17.09 -3.12
C THR A 293 -10.15 -18.16 -4.05
N THR A 294 -9.41 -18.50 -5.11
CA THR A 294 -9.90 -19.48 -6.11
C THR A 294 -8.85 -20.53 -6.43
N ALA A 295 -9.22 -21.81 -6.30
CA ALA A 295 -8.45 -22.92 -6.84
C ALA A 295 -8.87 -23.21 -8.29
N TYR A 296 -8.00 -22.89 -9.25
CA TYR A 296 -8.27 -23.11 -10.68
C TYR A 296 -7.88 -24.49 -11.20
N ALA A 297 -7.08 -25.26 -10.47
CA ALA A 297 -6.73 -26.64 -10.84
C ALA A 297 -6.90 -27.60 -9.66
N GLN A 298 -5.84 -28.30 -9.22
CA GLN A 298 -5.92 -29.37 -8.21
C GLN A 298 -5.46 -28.95 -6.81
N GLY A 299 -4.87 -27.77 -6.65
CA GLY A 299 -4.45 -27.26 -5.35
C GLY A 299 -5.63 -26.78 -4.51
N LYS A 300 -5.44 -26.73 -3.19
CA LYS A 300 -6.39 -26.11 -2.25
C LYS A 300 -6.27 -24.58 -2.28
N ALA A 301 -7.40 -23.86 -2.35
CA ALA A 301 -7.45 -22.41 -2.28
C ALA A 301 -7.07 -21.88 -0.89
N GLY A 302 -6.56 -20.65 -0.85
CA GLY A 302 -6.23 -19.97 0.38
C GLY A 302 -7.46 -19.68 1.24
N ASP A 303 -7.26 -19.47 2.54
CA ASP A 303 -8.37 -19.09 3.43
C ASP A 303 -8.69 -17.59 3.30
N VAL A 304 -9.94 -17.23 3.57
CA VAL A 304 -10.40 -15.84 3.75
C VAL A 304 -10.74 -15.63 5.22
N ILE A 305 -10.01 -14.74 5.88
CA ILE A 305 -10.14 -14.47 7.32
C ILE A 305 -10.48 -13.00 7.53
N VAL A 306 -11.66 -12.73 8.07
CA VAL A 306 -12.16 -11.37 8.30
C VAL A 306 -12.48 -11.18 9.77
N HIS A 307 -11.85 -10.19 10.41
CA HIS A 307 -12.07 -9.82 11.79
C HIS A 307 -12.47 -8.35 11.87
N VAL A 308 -13.73 -8.09 12.19
CA VAL A 308 -14.32 -6.77 12.27
C VAL A 308 -14.85 -6.55 13.68
N SER A 309 -14.26 -5.62 14.45
CA SER A 309 -14.66 -5.42 15.85
C SER A 309 -16.05 -4.75 15.99
N GLY A 310 -16.47 -4.00 14.98
CA GLY A 310 -17.78 -3.34 14.87
C GLY A 310 -18.60 -3.82 13.68
N ASP A 311 -19.03 -2.89 12.83
CA ASP A 311 -19.99 -3.16 11.76
C ASP A 311 -19.34 -3.74 10.50
N MET A 312 -19.82 -4.90 10.06
CA MET A 312 -19.49 -5.50 8.78
C MET A 312 -20.70 -5.51 7.85
N GLN A 313 -20.50 -5.03 6.61
CA GLN A 313 -21.52 -4.99 5.57
C GLN A 313 -21.02 -5.68 4.30
N VAL A 314 -21.80 -6.65 3.80
CA VAL A 314 -21.60 -7.35 2.53
C VAL A 314 -22.84 -7.13 1.69
N ILE A 315 -22.80 -6.18 0.75
CA ILE A 315 -23.99 -5.60 0.12
C ILE A 315 -23.90 -5.48 -1.40
N ASN A 316 -25.08 -5.41 -2.03
CA ASN A 316 -25.28 -5.07 -3.45
C ASN A 316 -24.48 -5.98 -4.41
N GLY A 317 -24.67 -7.29 -4.31
CA GLY A 317 -24.02 -8.29 -5.18
C GLY A 317 -22.56 -8.56 -4.84
N SER A 318 -22.04 -8.04 -3.72
CA SER A 318 -20.67 -8.32 -3.31
C SER A 318 -20.43 -9.79 -2.95
N ILE A 319 -19.23 -10.29 -3.17
CA ILE A 319 -18.82 -11.66 -2.84
C ILE A 319 -17.65 -11.61 -1.85
N LEU A 320 -17.77 -12.35 -0.75
CA LEU A 320 -16.67 -12.68 0.16
C LEU A 320 -16.58 -14.20 0.26
N GLY A 321 -15.56 -14.82 -0.32
CA GLY A 321 -15.60 -16.28 -0.37
C GLY A 321 -14.35 -17.01 -0.81
N SER A 322 -14.47 -18.34 -0.84
CA SER A 322 -13.45 -19.23 -1.39
C SER A 322 -14.08 -20.22 -2.35
N GLU A 323 -13.48 -20.39 -3.52
CA GLU A 323 -14.04 -21.16 -4.62
C GLU A 323 -13.05 -22.19 -5.19
N THR A 324 -13.61 -23.18 -5.88
CA THR A 324 -12.85 -24.05 -6.78
C THR A 324 -13.54 -24.14 -8.14
N LYS A 325 -12.74 -24.06 -9.20
CA LYS A 325 -13.18 -24.18 -10.61
C LYS A 325 -12.77 -25.52 -11.24
N ALA A 326 -12.13 -26.42 -10.48
CA ALA A 326 -11.68 -27.72 -10.97
C ALA A 326 -11.67 -28.79 -9.85
N LYS A 327 -10.60 -29.58 -9.74
CA LYS A 327 -10.49 -30.70 -8.77
C LYS A 327 -10.01 -30.25 -7.38
N GLY A 328 -9.48 -29.04 -7.27
CA GLY A 328 -8.92 -28.46 -6.05
C GLY A 328 -9.99 -28.18 -5.00
N GLN A 329 -9.58 -28.01 -3.76
CA GLN A 329 -10.50 -27.73 -2.65
C GLN A 329 -10.62 -26.23 -2.42
N ALA A 330 -11.80 -25.73 -2.05
CA ALA A 330 -11.90 -24.37 -1.56
C ALA A 330 -11.25 -24.25 -0.17
N GLY A 331 -10.79 -23.04 0.15
CA GLY A 331 -10.34 -22.67 1.48
C GLY A 331 -11.51 -22.39 2.43
N ASN A 332 -11.19 -22.20 3.69
CA ASN A 332 -12.16 -21.81 4.71
C ASN A 332 -12.44 -20.31 4.64
N VAL A 333 -13.67 -19.94 5.00
CA VAL A 333 -14.07 -18.55 5.18
C VAL A 333 -14.43 -18.34 6.64
N THR A 334 -13.64 -17.53 7.34
CA THR A 334 -13.83 -17.24 8.76
C THR A 334 -14.17 -15.76 8.94
N VAL A 335 -15.31 -15.48 9.55
CA VAL A 335 -15.81 -14.12 9.79
C VAL A 335 -16.10 -13.94 11.27
N HIS A 336 -15.46 -12.95 11.87
CA HIS A 336 -15.81 -12.42 13.19
C HIS A 336 -16.29 -10.98 13.01
N ALA A 337 -17.48 -10.65 13.50
CA ALA A 337 -18.05 -9.31 13.40
C ALA A 337 -18.71 -8.85 14.71
N GLY A 338 -18.61 -7.56 15.03
CA GLY A 338 -19.41 -6.93 16.08
C GLY A 338 -20.90 -6.92 15.70
N ALA A 339 -21.20 -6.50 14.48
CA ALA A 339 -22.50 -6.67 13.84
C ALA A 339 -22.30 -7.02 12.37
N LEU A 340 -23.20 -7.83 11.80
CA LEU A 340 -23.12 -8.27 10.42
C LEU A 340 -24.41 -7.96 9.66
N THR A 341 -24.29 -7.25 8.55
CA THR A 341 -25.38 -7.07 7.58
C THR A 341 -24.97 -7.67 6.23
N ILE A 342 -25.73 -8.66 5.78
CA ILE A 342 -25.67 -9.18 4.41
C ILE A 342 -26.92 -8.70 3.70
N ASN A 343 -26.78 -7.88 2.66
CA ASN A 343 -27.92 -7.30 1.94
C ASN A 343 -27.73 -7.41 0.42
N GLY A 344 -28.23 -8.51 -0.15
CA GLY A 344 -28.03 -8.86 -1.55
C GLY A 344 -26.57 -9.16 -1.93
N GLY A 345 -25.67 -9.32 -0.95
CA GLY A 345 -24.32 -9.84 -1.13
C GLY A 345 -24.20 -11.27 -0.60
N TYR A 346 -23.03 -11.90 -0.74
CA TYR A 346 -22.85 -13.32 -0.41
C TYR A 346 -21.55 -13.57 0.36
N ILE A 347 -21.63 -14.43 1.39
CA ILE A 347 -20.46 -15.05 2.03
C ILE A 347 -20.46 -16.53 1.66
N THR A 348 -19.46 -16.99 0.93
CA THR A 348 -19.55 -18.27 0.21
C THR A 348 -18.31 -19.14 0.34
N SER A 349 -18.51 -20.46 0.37
CA SER A 349 -17.48 -21.43 0.06
C SER A 349 -18.11 -22.45 -0.90
N GLN A 350 -17.60 -22.53 -2.12
CA GLN A 350 -18.29 -23.26 -3.19
C GLN A 350 -17.34 -24.09 -4.05
N SER A 351 -17.89 -25.17 -4.61
CA SER A 351 -17.23 -25.93 -5.67
C SER A 351 -18.02 -25.90 -6.96
N GLY A 352 -17.31 -25.69 -8.07
CA GLY A 352 -17.83 -25.96 -9.42
C GLY A 352 -18.81 -24.96 -10.00
N TYR A 353 -18.84 -23.71 -9.50
CA TYR A 353 -19.78 -22.68 -9.95
C TYR A 353 -19.84 -22.51 -11.50
N ASP A 354 -18.72 -22.71 -12.21
CA ASP A 354 -18.64 -22.59 -13.69
C ASP A 354 -18.06 -23.81 -14.42
N ALA A 355 -17.87 -24.94 -13.72
CA ALA A 355 -17.19 -26.10 -14.28
C ALA A 355 -17.92 -27.40 -13.88
N PRO A 356 -18.73 -28.00 -14.79
CA PRO A 356 -19.44 -29.26 -14.54
C PRO A 356 -18.52 -30.43 -14.18
N THR A 357 -17.22 -30.29 -14.45
CA THR A 357 -16.17 -31.27 -14.15
C THR A 357 -15.43 -30.98 -12.84
N ALA A 358 -15.79 -29.92 -12.13
CA ALA A 358 -15.21 -29.63 -10.82
C ALA A 358 -15.72 -30.64 -9.80
N THR A 359 -14.79 -31.39 -9.23
CA THR A 359 -15.05 -32.38 -8.17
C THR A 359 -14.45 -31.96 -6.83
N GLY A 360 -13.98 -30.73 -6.74
CA GLY A 360 -13.45 -30.15 -5.51
C GLY A 360 -14.49 -30.07 -4.40
N ASN A 361 -14.03 -30.11 -3.15
CA ASN A 361 -14.90 -29.87 -2.00
C ASN A 361 -14.92 -28.38 -1.66
N ALA A 362 -16.08 -27.87 -1.24
CA ALA A 362 -16.16 -26.59 -0.55
C ALA A 362 -15.44 -26.66 0.82
N GLY A 363 -14.95 -25.53 1.28
CA GLY A 363 -14.39 -25.36 2.62
C GLY A 363 -15.46 -25.02 3.66
N ALA A 364 -15.05 -24.89 4.92
CA ALA A 364 -15.96 -24.49 5.98
C ALA A 364 -16.21 -22.98 5.96
N ILE A 365 -17.45 -22.58 6.25
CA ILE A 365 -17.80 -21.19 6.57
C ILE A 365 -18.05 -21.12 8.07
N SER A 366 -17.28 -20.29 8.78
CA SER A 366 -17.46 -20.03 10.21
C SER A 366 -17.76 -18.55 10.42
N ILE A 367 -18.93 -18.24 10.99
CA ILE A 367 -19.36 -16.86 11.24
C ILE A 367 -19.68 -16.73 12.72
N VAL A 368 -19.00 -15.79 13.39
CA VAL A 368 -19.23 -15.43 14.78
C VAL A 368 -19.61 -13.95 14.83
N VAL A 369 -20.82 -13.67 15.30
CA VAL A 369 -21.31 -12.30 15.49
C VAL A 369 -21.67 -12.09 16.95
N THR A 370 -21.14 -11.04 17.56
CA THR A 370 -21.39 -10.74 18.98
C THR A 370 -22.63 -9.88 19.21
N GLY A 371 -23.03 -9.09 18.21
CA GLY A 371 -24.21 -8.25 18.19
C GLY A 371 -25.25 -8.70 17.16
N ALA A 372 -25.85 -7.73 16.45
CA ALA A 372 -26.92 -8.01 15.50
C ALA A 372 -26.40 -8.66 14.21
N MET A 373 -27.12 -9.67 13.72
CA MET A 373 -26.94 -10.25 12.38
C MET A 373 -28.23 -10.04 11.56
N GLN A 374 -28.10 -9.46 10.36
CA GLN A 374 -29.19 -9.24 9.42
C GLN A 374 -28.82 -9.83 8.05
N ILE A 375 -29.73 -10.63 7.49
CA ILE A 375 -29.60 -11.20 6.14
C ILE A 375 -30.85 -10.77 5.35
N LEU A 376 -30.64 -10.01 4.29
CA LEU A 376 -31.67 -9.31 3.52
C LEU A 376 -31.49 -9.57 2.02
N ASN A 377 -32.59 -9.51 1.26
CA ASN A 377 -32.59 -9.51 -0.21
C ASN A 377 -31.81 -10.67 -0.86
N GLY A 378 -31.96 -11.89 -0.33
CA GLY A 378 -31.38 -13.10 -0.93
C GLY A 378 -29.89 -13.32 -0.65
N GLY A 379 -29.33 -12.59 0.33
CA GLY A 379 -27.98 -12.83 0.84
C GLY A 379 -27.84 -14.05 1.75
#